data_AF-A0A4S4EBK0-F1
#
_entry.id   AF-A0A4S4EBK0-F1
#
_cell.length_a   1.000
_cell.length_b   1.000
_cell.length_c   1.000
_cell.angle_alpha   90.00
_cell.angle_beta   90.00
_cell.angle_gamma   90.00
#
_symmetry.space_group_name_H-M   'P 1'
#
loop_
_entity.id
_entity.type
_entity.pdbx_description
1 polymer ?
#
loop_
_entity_poly.entity_id
_entity_poly.type
_entity_poly.pdbx_seq_one_letter_code
_entity_poly.pdbx_strand_id
1 'polypeptide(L)'
;MANPPLSAPLYDRISRRNNISRAIELIILFLLFSLLLYRLLSLKDHGFTWVLALLCESWFTFTWVLVISTKWNQVDYLTYTKRLLQRKLELPPVDMFVTTADPALEPPILTVNTVLSLLAVDYPADKLACYVSDDGASPLTFYSLVEASKFAKIWVPFCKKYNVQIRAPFRFFSVKSTSPQDVSLEFQQEWKKMKDEYEKLSQKIEDASKRSQPCELTGDFADFTNIQRKNHPTIIKVIWENKEGVSNGVPHVIYVSREKRPKHLHHFKAGAMNILVGEPVIFIPIALFAIYNLYTLSEYLRIGLSTRAWWNNQRIWRHSLVVGEPVIFIPIALFAIYNLYTLSEYLRIGLSTRAWWNNQRIWRLNTMIAWSFGVLSVLLKLLGLSDTVFEVTQKDQSTNVDDNNANAGKFTFDDSPSFVLGTTILLVNLTALAIGLLRFRLVGGAGNGSGIGEFICSMWVVLCFWAFLRGLFGKGKYGIPSSIIYKSGALALLFVQSCKWV
;
A
#
# COMPACT_ATOMS: atom_id res chain seq x y z
N MET A 1 -19.82 29.54 -27.50
CA MET A 1 -19.62 29.71 -26.04
C MET A 1 -18.58 30.79 -25.83
N ALA A 2 -18.93 31.88 -25.14
CA ALA A 2 -18.00 32.97 -24.86
C ALA A 2 -16.82 32.48 -24.00
N ASN A 3 -15.61 32.95 -24.29
CA ASN A 3 -14.43 32.64 -23.48
C ASN A 3 -14.64 33.18 -22.04
N PRO A 4 -14.42 32.36 -21.00
CA PRO A 4 -14.59 32.81 -19.63
C PRO A 4 -13.59 33.95 -19.32
N PRO A 5 -13.98 34.92 -18.47
CA PRO A 5 -13.13 36.07 -18.16
C PRO A 5 -11.81 35.64 -17.51
N LEU A 6 -10.71 36.34 -17.84
CA LEU A 6 -9.36 36.07 -17.31
C LEU A 6 -9.29 36.11 -15.77
N SER A 7 -10.27 36.72 -15.09
CA SER A 7 -10.38 36.83 -13.64
C SER A 7 -11.02 35.63 -12.93
N ALA A 8 -11.49 34.61 -13.65
CA ALA A 8 -12.15 33.44 -13.03
C ALA A 8 -11.25 32.71 -11.99
N PRO A 9 -11.77 31.94 -11.04
CA PRO A 9 -10.91 31.11 -10.19
C PRO A 9 -10.25 29.98 -10.99
N LEU A 10 -9.00 29.63 -10.65
CA LEU A 10 -8.27 28.48 -11.21
C LEU A 10 -8.72 27.15 -10.61
N TYR A 11 -9.28 27.20 -9.41
CA TYR A 11 -9.88 26.07 -8.72
C TYR A 11 -11.07 26.54 -7.90
N ASP A 12 -12.07 25.67 -7.74
CA ASP A 12 -13.20 25.90 -6.85
C ASP A 12 -13.16 24.92 -5.67
N ARG A 13 -13.38 25.46 -4.47
CA ARG A 13 -13.50 24.68 -3.23
C ARG A 13 -14.95 24.30 -3.02
N ILE A 14 -15.28 23.02 -3.16
CA ILE A 14 -16.64 22.50 -2.97
C ILE A 14 -16.72 21.78 -1.63
N SER A 15 -17.60 22.26 -0.74
CA SER A 15 -17.91 21.54 0.48
C SER A 15 -18.91 20.42 0.17
N ARG A 16 -18.58 19.18 0.56
CA ARG A 16 -19.51 18.05 0.39
C ARG A 16 -20.60 18.08 1.45
N ARG A 17 -21.86 18.10 1.00
CA ARG A 17 -23.03 17.99 1.88
C ARG A 17 -23.31 16.53 2.25
N ASN A 18 -22.58 16.03 3.24
CA ASN A 18 -22.61 14.63 3.67
C ASN A 18 -23.63 14.35 4.79
N ASN A 19 -24.86 14.87 4.70
CA ASN A 19 -25.83 14.80 5.79
C ASN A 19 -26.17 13.35 6.19
N ILE A 20 -26.36 12.46 5.21
CA ILE A 20 -26.70 11.05 5.45
C ILE A 20 -25.51 10.32 6.11
N SER A 21 -24.30 10.49 5.57
CA SER A 21 -23.08 9.91 6.12
C SER A 21 -22.83 10.36 7.56
N ARG A 22 -22.98 11.67 7.84
CA ARG A 22 -22.88 12.23 9.20
C ARG A 22 -23.92 11.63 10.14
N ALA A 23 -25.18 11.48 9.69
CA ALA A 23 -26.22 10.85 10.50
C ALA A 23 -25.88 9.39 10.86
N ILE A 24 -25.40 8.61 9.89
CA ILE A 24 -24.98 7.22 10.12
C ILE A 24 -23.79 7.16 11.10
N GLU A 25 -22.80 8.03 10.93
CA GLU A 25 -21.63 8.11 11.83
C GLU A 25 -22.03 8.48 13.27
N LEU A 26 -22.99 9.40 13.43
CA LEU A 26 -23.57 9.75 14.73
C LEU A 26 -24.37 8.59 15.35
N ILE A 27 -25.13 7.84 14.54
CA ILE A 27 -25.85 6.64 15.01
C ILE A 27 -24.85 5.59 15.51
N ILE A 28 -23.77 5.34 14.76
CA ILE A 28 -22.71 4.40 15.20
C ILE A 28 -22.09 4.90 16.51
N LEU A 29 -21.77 6.18 16.61
CA LEU A 29 -21.17 6.76 17.82
C LEU A 29 -22.12 6.63 19.03
N PHE A 30 -23.42 6.89 18.83
CA PHE A 30 -24.44 6.72 19.87
C PHE A 30 -24.53 5.26 20.35
N LEU A 31 -24.51 4.30 19.42
CA LEU A 31 -24.54 2.87 19.75
C LEU A 31 -23.28 2.44 20.53
N LEU A 32 -22.11 3.00 20.20
CA LEU A 32 -20.87 2.75 20.94
C LEU A 32 -20.92 3.30 22.36
N PHE A 33 -21.36 4.54 22.54
CA PHE A 33 -21.54 5.09 23.89
C PHE A 33 -22.59 4.33 24.69
N SER A 34 -23.67 3.89 24.05
CA SER A 34 -24.70 3.06 24.69
C SER A 34 -24.13 1.72 25.16
N LEU A 35 -23.28 1.07 24.35
CA LEU A 35 -22.58 -0.16 24.73
C LEU A 35 -21.66 0.09 25.94
N LEU A 36 -20.85 1.14 25.92
CA LEU A 36 -19.96 1.49 27.02
C LEU A 36 -20.71 1.81 28.31
N LEU A 37 -21.82 2.55 28.21
CA LEU A 37 -22.64 2.88 29.36
C LEU A 37 -23.23 1.61 29.98
N TYR A 38 -23.76 0.70 29.17
CA TYR A 38 -24.23 -0.60 29.67
C TYR A 38 -23.11 -1.39 30.35
N ARG A 39 -21.91 -1.47 29.73
CA ARG A 39 -20.74 -2.14 30.33
C ARG A 39 -20.36 -1.54 31.68
N LEU A 40 -20.42 -0.21 31.81
CA LEU A 40 -20.09 0.49 33.04
C LEU A 40 -21.13 0.26 34.14
N LEU A 41 -22.42 0.26 33.78
CA LEU A 41 -23.52 0.02 34.73
C LEU A 41 -23.56 -1.44 35.21
N SER A 42 -23.24 -2.39 34.34
CA SER A 42 -23.19 -3.83 34.65
C SER A 42 -21.84 -4.30 35.22
N LEU A 43 -20.96 -3.37 35.61
CA LEU A 43 -19.60 -3.71 36.06
C LEU A 43 -19.58 -4.54 37.35
N LYS A 44 -20.55 -4.31 38.24
CA LYS A 44 -20.61 -4.96 39.56
C LYS A 44 -20.95 -6.45 39.48
N ASP A 45 -21.64 -6.88 38.43
CA ASP A 45 -22.16 -8.24 38.29
C ASP A 45 -21.20 -9.18 37.56
N HIS A 46 -20.02 -8.69 37.13
CA HIS A 46 -19.14 -9.40 36.20
C HIS A 46 -17.65 -9.31 36.57
N GLY A 47 -16.88 -10.33 36.15
CA GLY A 47 -15.47 -10.48 36.50
C GLY A 47 -14.47 -9.72 35.61
N PHE A 48 -13.18 -10.05 35.75
CA PHE A 48 -12.06 -9.41 35.04
C PHE A 48 -12.21 -9.35 33.51
N THR A 49 -12.84 -10.36 32.91
CA THR A 49 -13.12 -10.42 31.47
C THR A 49 -13.98 -9.25 30.99
N TRP A 50 -14.92 -8.81 31.82
CA TRP A 50 -15.78 -7.68 31.51
C TRP A 50 -15.04 -6.34 31.53
N VAL A 51 -14.16 -6.15 32.52
CA VAL A 51 -13.29 -4.97 32.61
C VAL A 51 -12.38 -4.87 31.39
N LEU A 52 -11.80 -5.99 30.96
CA LEU A 52 -10.96 -6.04 29.76
C LEU A 52 -11.76 -5.68 28.49
N ALA A 53 -13.01 -6.15 28.37
CA ALA A 53 -13.90 -5.78 27.28
C ALA A 53 -14.18 -4.27 27.27
N LEU A 54 -14.52 -3.71 28.43
CA LEU A 54 -14.79 -2.29 28.59
C LEU A 54 -13.59 -1.43 28.17
N LEU A 55 -12.37 -1.81 28.57
CA LEU A 55 -11.15 -1.10 28.17
C LEU A 55 -10.93 -1.15 26.64
N CYS A 56 -11.08 -2.33 26.03
CA CYS A 56 -10.98 -2.51 24.59
C CYS A 56 -12.03 -1.69 23.82
N GLU A 57 -13.29 -1.76 24.24
CA GLU A 57 -14.41 -1.04 23.62
C GLU A 57 -14.28 0.48 23.84
N SER A 58 -13.72 0.93 24.97
CA SER A 58 -13.46 2.35 25.26
C SER A 58 -12.38 2.92 24.35
N TRP A 59 -11.26 2.21 24.22
CA TRP A 59 -10.20 2.59 23.29
C TRP A 59 -10.72 2.62 21.85
N PHE A 60 -11.53 1.64 21.47
CA PHE A 60 -12.20 1.62 20.17
C PHE A 60 -13.06 2.86 19.94
N THR A 61 -13.93 3.19 20.90
CA THR A 61 -14.81 4.36 20.80
C THR A 61 -14.01 5.66 20.71
N PHE A 62 -12.94 5.79 21.48
CA PHE A 62 -12.02 6.92 21.40
C PHE A 62 -11.40 7.07 20.00
N THR A 63 -10.86 5.98 19.44
CA THR A 63 -10.30 6.01 18.08
C THR A 63 -11.36 6.36 17.03
N TRP A 64 -12.59 5.88 17.21
CA TRP A 64 -13.71 6.19 16.32
C TRP A 64 -14.08 7.68 16.33
N VAL A 65 -14.08 8.32 17.52
CA VAL A 65 -14.28 9.77 17.66
C VAL A 65 -13.21 10.56 16.90
N LEU A 66 -11.94 10.18 17.03
CA LEU A 66 -10.85 10.82 16.29
C LEU A 66 -11.06 10.70 14.78
N VAL A 67 -11.44 9.53 14.27
CA VAL A 67 -11.72 9.32 12.84
C VAL A 67 -12.84 10.21 12.35
N ILE A 68 -13.98 10.23 13.05
CA ILE A 68 -15.12 11.08 12.68
C ILE A 68 -14.70 12.55 12.66
N SER A 69 -13.93 13.00 13.66
CA SER A 69 -13.43 14.38 13.72
C SER A 69 -12.63 14.76 12.47
N THR A 70 -11.82 13.85 11.91
CA THR A 70 -11.06 14.12 10.67
C THR A 70 -11.94 14.16 9.42
N LYS A 71 -13.11 13.51 9.44
CA LYS A 71 -14.01 13.37 8.28
C LYS A 71 -15.20 14.33 8.32
N TRP A 72 -15.38 15.04 9.43
CA TRP A 72 -16.57 15.83 9.66
C TRP A 72 -16.82 16.85 8.55
N ASN A 73 -15.76 17.48 8.05
CA ASN A 73 -15.86 18.52 7.02
C ASN A 73 -15.04 18.18 5.76
N GLN A 74 -15.61 17.34 4.89
CA GLN A 74 -14.99 16.98 3.61
C GLN A 74 -15.09 18.12 2.60
N VAL A 75 -13.98 18.37 1.93
CA VAL A 75 -13.81 19.42 0.93
C VAL A 75 -13.17 18.82 -0.30
N ASP A 76 -13.77 19.09 -1.46
CA ASP A 76 -13.20 18.77 -2.76
C ASP A 76 -12.68 20.02 -3.44
N TYR A 77 -11.65 19.85 -4.27
CA TYR A 77 -11.08 20.90 -5.08
C TYR A 77 -11.26 20.52 -6.55
N LEU A 78 -12.06 21.31 -7.29
CA LEU A 78 -12.16 21.18 -8.74
C LEU A 78 -11.14 22.11 -9.37
N THR A 79 -10.20 21.56 -10.14
CA THR A 79 -9.14 22.32 -10.82
C THR A 79 -9.48 22.54 -12.29
N TYR A 80 -9.30 23.76 -12.79
CA TYR A 80 -9.64 24.14 -14.17
C TYR A 80 -8.39 24.38 -15.02
N THR A 81 -7.75 23.30 -15.48
CA THR A 81 -6.50 23.36 -16.27
C THR A 81 -6.65 24.17 -17.57
N LYS A 82 -7.84 24.13 -18.22
CA LYS A 82 -8.12 24.91 -19.44
C LYS A 82 -8.01 26.43 -19.21
N ARG A 83 -8.45 26.91 -18.03
CA ARG A 83 -8.36 28.33 -17.66
C ARG A 83 -6.91 28.74 -17.42
N LEU A 84 -6.08 27.85 -16.89
CA LEU A 84 -4.65 28.07 -16.72
C LEU A 84 -3.96 28.26 -18.08
N LEU A 85 -4.22 27.36 -19.04
CA LEU A 85 -3.65 27.44 -20.39
C LEU A 85 -4.08 28.72 -21.14
N GLN A 86 -5.33 29.16 -20.96
CA GLN A 86 -5.84 30.39 -21.58
C GLN A 86 -5.16 31.66 -21.07
N ARG A 87 -4.66 31.67 -19.82
CA ARG A 87 -3.99 32.84 -19.23
C ARG A 87 -2.60 33.09 -19.78
N LYS A 88 -2.02 32.15 -20.54
CA LYS A 88 -0.62 32.19 -21.01
C LYS A 88 0.35 32.59 -19.89
N LEU A 89 0.08 32.13 -18.67
CA LEU A 89 0.93 32.44 -17.53
C LEU A 89 2.30 31.78 -17.75
N GLU A 90 3.36 32.45 -17.34
CA GLU A 90 4.67 31.82 -17.33
C GLU A 90 4.66 30.67 -16.33
N LEU A 91 4.87 29.46 -16.84
CA LEU A 91 4.94 28.25 -16.02
C LEU A 91 6.24 28.24 -15.21
N PRO A 92 6.22 27.87 -13.92
CA PRO A 92 7.44 27.78 -13.12
C PRO A 92 8.31 26.58 -13.53
N PRO A 93 9.63 26.60 -13.30
CA PRO A 93 10.46 25.41 -13.41
C PRO A 93 10.04 24.37 -12.35
N VAL A 94 10.12 23.09 -12.70
CA VAL A 94 9.74 21.96 -11.84
C VAL A 94 10.82 20.88 -11.86
N ASP A 95 11.36 20.58 -10.68
CA ASP A 95 12.30 19.48 -10.49
C ASP A 95 11.57 18.23 -9.97
N MET A 96 11.80 17.11 -10.65
CA MET A 96 11.23 15.81 -10.35
C MET A 96 12.29 14.91 -9.73
N PHE A 97 12.04 14.44 -8.52
CA PHE A 97 12.98 13.57 -7.79
C PHE A 97 12.53 12.11 -7.81
N VAL A 98 13.42 11.22 -8.26
CA VAL A 98 13.26 9.76 -8.21
C VAL A 98 14.35 9.19 -7.32
N THR A 99 13.97 8.59 -6.19
CA THR A 99 14.92 7.86 -5.34
C THR A 99 14.84 6.38 -5.65
N THR A 100 15.98 5.75 -5.92
CA THR A 100 16.08 4.29 -6.05
C THR A 100 17.04 3.74 -5.00
N ALA A 101 16.75 2.54 -4.52
CA ALA A 101 17.61 1.81 -3.62
C ALA A 101 18.67 1.04 -4.43
N ASP A 102 19.00 -0.16 -3.98
CA ASP A 102 19.93 -1.06 -4.68
C ASP A 102 19.18 -1.86 -5.77
N PRO A 103 19.79 -2.17 -6.93
CA PRO A 103 19.16 -2.97 -8.00
C PRO A 103 18.62 -4.33 -7.55
N ALA A 104 19.21 -4.96 -6.52
CA ALA A 104 18.72 -6.22 -6.00
C ALA A 104 17.38 -6.06 -5.28
N LEU A 105 17.17 -4.92 -4.62
CA LEU A 105 15.95 -4.57 -3.90
C LEU A 105 14.91 -3.93 -4.83
N GLU A 106 15.35 -3.09 -5.75
CA GLU A 106 14.54 -2.36 -6.70
C GLU A 106 15.09 -2.52 -8.12
N PRO A 107 14.52 -3.45 -8.91
CA PRO A 107 15.04 -3.73 -10.24
C PRO A 107 15.09 -2.47 -11.13
N PRO A 108 16.19 -2.25 -11.88
CA PRO A 108 16.40 -1.02 -12.65
C PRO A 108 15.27 -0.69 -13.62
N ILE A 109 14.63 -1.70 -14.22
CA ILE A 109 13.50 -1.53 -15.15
C ILE A 109 12.30 -0.79 -14.52
N LEU A 110 12.06 -0.93 -13.21
CA LEU A 110 11.00 -0.23 -12.51
C LEU A 110 11.33 1.27 -12.40
N THR A 111 12.58 1.57 -12.07
CA THR A 111 13.10 2.94 -12.02
C THR A 111 13.04 3.59 -13.41
N VAL A 112 13.48 2.87 -14.45
CA VAL A 112 13.43 3.32 -15.85
C VAL A 112 12.00 3.63 -16.29
N ASN A 113 11.02 2.76 -16.02
CA ASN A 113 9.63 3.02 -16.37
C ASN A 113 9.06 4.26 -15.66
N THR A 114 9.46 4.48 -14.40
CA THR A 114 9.08 5.68 -13.65
C THR A 114 9.69 6.93 -14.29
N VAL A 115 11.00 6.92 -14.58
CA VAL A 115 11.70 8.03 -15.23
C VAL A 115 11.10 8.34 -16.60
N LEU A 116 10.86 7.33 -17.46
CA LEU A 116 10.25 7.52 -18.77
C LEU A 116 8.85 8.12 -18.69
N SER A 117 8.06 7.74 -17.67
CA SER A 117 6.75 8.34 -17.43
C SER A 117 6.84 9.81 -17.03
N LEU A 118 7.87 10.19 -16.27
CA LEU A 118 8.12 11.57 -15.84
C LEU A 118 8.60 12.46 -16.99
N LEU A 119 9.51 11.94 -17.82
CA LEU A 119 10.04 12.67 -18.97
C LEU A 119 8.97 12.95 -20.04
N ALA A 120 7.93 12.12 -20.09
CA ALA A 120 6.82 12.29 -21.02
C ALA A 120 5.67 13.16 -20.47
N VAL A 121 5.84 13.82 -19.31
CA VAL A 121 4.80 14.68 -18.73
C VAL A 121 4.46 15.84 -19.69
N ASP A 122 3.18 16.21 -19.72
CA ASP A 122 2.68 17.35 -20.49
C ASP A 122 3.05 18.67 -19.79
N TYR A 123 4.32 19.04 -19.95
CA TYR A 123 4.93 20.29 -19.50
C TYR A 123 6.05 20.68 -20.48
N PRO A 124 6.40 21.98 -20.58
CA PRO A 124 7.56 22.40 -21.37
C PRO A 124 8.85 21.73 -20.88
N ALA A 125 9.56 21.06 -21.79
CA ALA A 125 10.74 20.26 -21.44
C ALA A 125 11.93 21.11 -20.96
N ASP A 126 12.00 22.37 -21.37
CA ASP A 126 12.95 23.39 -20.92
C ASP A 126 12.72 23.81 -19.46
N LYS A 127 11.55 23.51 -18.89
CA LYS A 127 11.16 23.81 -17.50
C LYS A 127 11.12 22.59 -16.60
N LEU A 128 11.52 21.43 -17.12
CA LEU A 128 11.54 20.17 -16.37
C LEU A 128 12.99 19.70 -16.20
N ALA A 129 13.33 19.30 -14.97
CA ALA A 129 14.52 18.52 -14.69
C ALA A 129 14.16 17.29 -13.87
N CYS A 130 14.74 16.15 -14.24
CA CYS A 130 14.53 14.87 -13.56
C CYS A 130 15.84 14.44 -12.89
N TYR A 131 15.82 14.36 -11.57
CA TYR A 131 16.94 13.95 -10.74
C TYR A 131 16.69 12.54 -10.21
N VAL A 132 17.57 11.61 -10.57
CA VAL A 132 17.54 10.23 -10.09
C VAL A 132 18.62 10.05 -9.03
N SER A 133 18.20 9.96 -7.77
CA SER A 133 19.07 9.67 -6.64
C SER A 133 19.18 8.16 -6.41
N ASP A 134 20.38 7.62 -6.59
CA ASP A 134 20.69 6.21 -6.40
C ASP A 134 21.47 5.97 -5.09
N ASP A 135 20.80 5.30 -4.15
CA ASP A 135 21.36 4.93 -2.86
C ASP A 135 22.29 3.69 -2.94
N GLY A 136 22.25 2.92 -4.02
CA GLY A 136 23.12 1.77 -4.26
C GLY A 136 24.45 2.13 -4.93
N ALA A 137 24.55 3.31 -5.55
CA ALA A 137 25.67 3.71 -6.41
C ALA A 137 25.98 2.64 -7.47
N SER A 138 24.94 2.10 -8.11
CA SER A 138 25.08 0.93 -8.96
C SER A 138 25.37 1.31 -10.42
N PRO A 139 26.42 0.73 -11.04
CA PRO A 139 26.68 0.91 -12.46
C PRO A 139 25.53 0.37 -13.32
N LEU A 140 24.80 -0.65 -12.86
CA LEU A 140 23.65 -1.21 -13.57
C LEU A 140 22.49 -0.20 -13.63
N THR A 141 22.21 0.50 -12.52
CA THR A 141 21.18 1.55 -12.47
C THR A 141 21.54 2.68 -13.42
N PHE A 142 22.78 3.16 -13.37
CA PHE A 142 23.26 4.21 -14.25
C PHE A 142 23.20 3.80 -15.73
N TYR A 143 23.67 2.60 -16.08
CA TYR A 143 23.57 2.03 -17.43
C TYR A 143 22.12 1.98 -17.93
N SER A 144 21.21 1.52 -17.08
CA SER A 144 19.79 1.43 -17.42
C SER A 144 19.18 2.81 -17.69
N LEU A 145 19.59 3.85 -16.97
CA LEU A 145 19.15 5.22 -17.20
C LEU A 145 19.73 5.81 -18.51
N VAL A 146 20.98 5.47 -18.85
CA VAL A 146 21.59 5.86 -20.12
C VAL A 146 20.83 5.23 -21.30
N GLU A 147 20.55 3.93 -21.27
CA GLU A 147 19.73 3.29 -22.32
C GLU A 147 18.29 3.84 -22.34
N ALA A 148 17.70 4.11 -21.18
CA ALA A 148 16.39 4.75 -21.09
C ALA A 148 16.38 6.15 -21.72
N SER A 149 17.44 6.94 -21.56
CA SER A 149 17.54 8.28 -22.17
C SER A 149 17.53 8.21 -23.70
N LYS A 150 18.12 7.17 -24.30
CA LYS A 150 18.07 6.93 -25.75
C LYS A 150 16.65 6.62 -26.20
N PHE A 151 15.95 5.77 -25.46
CA PHE A 151 14.55 5.45 -25.72
C PHE A 151 13.61 6.65 -25.48
N ALA A 152 13.89 7.49 -24.48
CA ALA A 152 13.10 8.68 -24.19
C ALA A 152 12.98 9.63 -25.39
N LYS A 153 14.03 9.73 -26.23
CA LYS A 153 14.04 10.55 -27.44
C LYS A 153 12.97 10.18 -28.46
N ILE A 154 12.53 8.92 -28.49
CA ILE A 154 11.43 8.46 -29.37
C ILE A 154 10.11 8.34 -28.61
N TRP A 155 10.15 7.96 -27.33
CA TRP A 155 8.97 7.78 -26.48
C TRP A 155 8.25 9.10 -26.13
N VAL A 156 9.01 10.14 -25.77
CA VAL A 156 8.44 11.44 -25.37
C VAL A 156 7.69 12.09 -26.53
N PRO A 157 8.23 12.20 -27.76
CA PRO A 157 7.49 12.70 -28.91
C PRO A 157 6.26 11.86 -29.24
N PHE A 158 6.35 10.53 -29.17
CA PHE A 158 5.21 9.63 -29.39
C PHE A 158 4.07 9.90 -28.39
N CYS A 159 4.40 10.04 -27.10
CA CYS A 159 3.43 10.36 -26.05
C CYS A 159 2.73 11.70 -26.28
N LYS A 160 3.49 12.72 -26.68
CA LYS A 160 2.97 14.06 -26.97
C LYS A 160 2.11 14.06 -28.24
N LYS A 161 2.57 13.43 -29.33
CA LYS A 161 1.87 13.33 -30.63
C LYS A 161 0.48 12.70 -30.49
N TYR A 162 0.37 11.62 -29.72
CA TYR A 162 -0.89 10.87 -29.57
C TYR A 162 -1.62 11.10 -28.25
N ASN A 163 -1.20 12.10 -27.46
CA ASN A 163 -1.78 12.43 -26.15
C ASN A 163 -1.97 11.20 -25.24
N VAL A 164 -0.91 10.39 -25.14
CA VAL A 164 -0.91 9.16 -24.36
C VAL A 164 -1.14 9.48 -22.88
N GLN A 165 -2.23 8.92 -22.32
CA GLN A 165 -2.61 9.13 -20.92
C GLN A 165 -1.72 8.34 -19.95
N ILE A 166 -1.43 7.07 -20.29
CA ILE A 166 -0.59 6.19 -19.49
C ILE A 166 0.83 6.26 -20.04
N ARG A 167 1.67 7.08 -19.42
CA ARG A 167 3.03 7.39 -19.91
C ARG A 167 4.11 6.41 -19.46
N ALA A 168 3.77 5.46 -18.58
CA ALA A 168 4.66 4.37 -18.20
C ALA A 168 4.57 3.24 -19.25
N PRO A 169 5.63 2.96 -20.02
CA PRO A 169 5.57 2.05 -21.16
C PRO A 169 5.07 0.64 -20.82
N PHE A 170 5.57 0.02 -19.75
CA PHE A 170 5.15 -1.32 -19.33
C PHE A 170 3.62 -1.42 -19.13
N ARG A 171 3.01 -0.36 -18.61
CA ARG A 171 1.57 -0.32 -18.35
C ARG A 171 0.79 0.01 -19.61
N PHE A 172 1.30 0.93 -20.42
CA PHE A 172 0.71 1.29 -21.70
C PHE A 172 0.58 0.08 -22.64
N PHE A 173 1.64 -0.74 -22.76
CA PHE A 173 1.64 -1.92 -23.62
C PHE A 173 0.99 -3.17 -22.98
N SER A 174 0.80 -3.19 -21.66
CA SER A 174 0.15 -4.29 -20.92
C SER A 174 -1.38 -4.26 -21.04
N VAL A 175 -1.98 -3.08 -21.17
CA VAL A 175 -3.44 -2.96 -21.27
C VAL A 175 -3.86 -3.56 -22.61
N LYS A 176 -4.64 -4.64 -22.57
CA LYS A 176 -5.43 -5.08 -23.73
C LYS A 176 -6.42 -3.96 -24.02
N SER A 177 -6.03 -3.02 -24.87
CA SER A 177 -6.94 -1.98 -25.34
C SER A 177 -8.16 -2.67 -25.96
N THR A 178 -9.35 -2.26 -25.55
CA THR A 178 -10.58 -2.48 -26.32
C THR A 178 -10.26 -2.16 -27.78
N SER A 179 -10.67 -3.06 -28.67
CA SER A 179 -10.35 -3.12 -30.10
C SER A 179 -10.07 -1.75 -30.76
N PRO A 180 -8.97 -1.61 -31.52
CA PRO A 180 -8.66 -0.40 -32.27
C PRO A 180 -9.54 -0.33 -33.52
N GLN A 181 -10.83 -0.04 -33.34
CA GLN A 181 -11.77 0.11 -34.46
C GLN A 181 -11.83 1.55 -35.01
N ASP A 182 -11.33 2.54 -34.27
CA ASP A 182 -11.31 3.96 -34.68
C ASP A 182 -9.90 4.58 -34.77
N VAL A 183 -8.85 3.75 -34.78
CA VAL A 183 -7.46 4.24 -34.65
C VAL A 183 -6.76 4.24 -36.01
N SER A 184 -6.19 5.39 -36.40
CA SER A 184 -5.44 5.57 -37.66
C SER A 184 -4.40 4.46 -37.89
N LEU A 185 -4.29 3.98 -39.14
CA LEU A 185 -3.28 3.01 -39.56
C LEU A 185 -1.85 3.46 -39.20
N GLU A 186 -1.58 4.76 -39.28
CA GLU A 186 -0.30 5.37 -38.89
C GLU A 186 0.02 5.11 -37.42
N PHE A 187 -0.97 5.30 -36.52
CA PHE A 187 -0.79 5.03 -35.10
C PHE A 187 -0.55 3.54 -34.84
N GLN A 188 -1.24 2.64 -35.54
CA GLN A 188 -1.03 1.20 -35.34
C GLN A 188 0.40 0.78 -35.70
N GLN A 189 0.94 1.33 -36.80
CA GLN A 189 2.32 1.08 -37.22
C GLN A 189 3.33 1.67 -36.23
N GLU A 190 3.15 2.93 -35.81
CA GLU A 190 4.02 3.58 -34.83
C GLU A 190 3.94 2.89 -33.46
N TRP A 191 2.74 2.49 -33.03
CA TRP A 191 2.54 1.76 -31.78
C TRP A 191 3.31 0.44 -31.77
N LYS A 192 3.23 -0.35 -32.87
CA LYS A 192 3.95 -1.61 -32.98
C LYS A 192 5.46 -1.38 -32.92
N LYS A 193 5.96 -0.40 -33.68
CA LYS A 193 7.37 0.00 -33.66
C LYS A 193 7.82 0.43 -32.25
N MET A 194 7.03 1.24 -31.55
CA MET A 194 7.35 1.69 -30.19
C MET A 194 7.35 0.55 -29.18
N LYS A 195 6.42 -0.41 -29.32
CA LYS A 195 6.40 -1.62 -28.50
C LYS A 195 7.66 -2.44 -28.70
N ASP A 196 8.05 -2.68 -29.95
CA ASP A 196 9.27 -3.46 -30.27
C ASP A 196 10.53 -2.77 -29.71
N GLU A 197 10.64 -1.44 -29.81
CA GLU A 197 11.76 -0.69 -29.23
C GLU A 197 11.77 -0.73 -27.69
N TYR A 198 10.61 -0.72 -27.04
CA TYR A 198 10.51 -0.87 -25.58
C TYR A 198 10.89 -2.28 -25.12
N GLU A 199 10.50 -3.31 -25.86
CA GLU A 199 10.90 -4.70 -25.58
C GLU A 199 12.42 -4.87 -25.73
N LYS A 200 13.04 -4.27 -26.75
CA LYS A 200 14.51 -4.23 -26.89
C LYS A 200 15.20 -3.54 -25.71
N LEU A 201 14.67 -2.41 -25.24
CA LEU A 201 15.19 -1.73 -24.04
C LEU A 201 15.11 -2.64 -22.82
N SER A 202 13.95 -3.27 -22.61
CA SER A 202 13.71 -4.17 -21.48
C SER A 202 14.67 -5.35 -21.50
N GLN A 203 14.86 -5.98 -22.68
CA GLN A 203 15.79 -7.09 -22.86
C GLN A 203 17.24 -6.67 -22.58
N LYS A 204 17.68 -5.51 -23.08
CA LYS A 204 19.04 -5.00 -22.81
C LYS A 204 19.32 -4.83 -21.32
N ILE A 205 18.36 -4.27 -20.58
CA ILE A 205 18.47 -4.07 -19.13
C ILE A 205 18.50 -5.42 -18.42
N GLU A 206 17.65 -6.36 -18.83
CA GLU A 206 17.61 -7.71 -18.27
C GLU A 206 18.92 -8.47 -18.53
N ASP A 207 19.44 -8.42 -19.76
CA ASP A 207 20.71 -9.04 -20.13
C ASP A 207 21.87 -8.44 -19.33
N ALA A 208 21.89 -7.11 -19.14
CA ALA A 208 22.89 -6.44 -18.31
C ALA A 208 22.79 -6.85 -16.84
N SER A 209 21.58 -7.12 -16.34
CA SER A 209 21.38 -7.59 -14.95
C SER A 209 21.88 -9.01 -14.69
N LYS A 210 21.95 -9.85 -15.74
CA LYS A 210 22.42 -11.24 -15.65
C LYS A 210 23.94 -11.36 -15.76
N ARG A 211 24.63 -10.33 -16.25
CA ARG A 211 26.10 -10.32 -16.41
C ARG A 211 26.78 -10.05 -15.07
N SER A 212 27.96 -10.66 -14.87
CA SER A 212 28.83 -10.36 -13.72
C SER A 212 29.29 -8.90 -13.72
N GLN A 213 29.50 -8.33 -14.90
CA GLN A 213 29.78 -6.92 -15.11
C GLN A 213 28.73 -6.33 -16.07
N PRO A 214 27.86 -5.40 -15.61
CA PRO A 214 26.76 -4.87 -16.42
C PRO A 214 27.20 -4.15 -17.71
N CYS A 215 28.34 -3.46 -17.65
CA CYS A 215 28.92 -2.69 -18.74
C CYS A 215 30.43 -2.55 -18.55
N GLU A 216 31.16 -2.27 -19.64
CA GLU A 216 32.56 -1.88 -19.54
C GLU A 216 32.67 -0.58 -18.74
N LEU A 217 33.45 -0.60 -17.66
CA LEU A 217 33.62 0.54 -16.75
C LEU A 217 34.62 1.55 -17.30
N THR A 218 34.43 1.95 -18.56
CA THR A 218 35.28 2.89 -19.29
C THR A 218 34.46 4.15 -19.63
N GLY A 219 35.14 5.27 -19.89
CA GLY A 219 34.49 6.55 -20.18
C GLY A 219 33.59 7.03 -19.04
N ASP A 220 32.31 7.29 -19.33
CA ASP A 220 31.32 7.81 -18.38
C ASP A 220 31.08 6.91 -17.16
N PHE A 221 31.43 5.61 -17.27
CA PHE A 221 31.28 4.61 -16.22
C PHE A 221 32.54 4.44 -15.34
N ALA A 222 33.64 5.13 -15.64
CA ALA A 222 34.91 4.99 -14.91
C ALA A 222 34.78 5.31 -13.41
N ASP A 223 33.89 6.24 -13.05
CA ASP A 223 33.66 6.62 -11.65
C ASP A 223 33.06 5.48 -10.82
N PHE A 224 32.50 4.44 -11.45
CA PHE A 224 31.95 3.26 -10.77
C PHE A 224 32.98 2.15 -10.54
N THR A 225 34.24 2.36 -10.93
CA THR A 225 35.32 1.39 -10.69
C THR A 225 35.63 1.29 -9.20
N ASN A 226 35.72 0.05 -8.69
CA ASN A 226 36.05 -0.25 -7.28
C ASN A 226 35.14 0.42 -6.23
N ILE A 227 33.91 0.77 -6.61
CA ILE A 227 32.93 1.35 -5.69
C ILE A 227 32.31 0.27 -4.80
N GLN A 228 32.16 0.62 -3.51
CA GLN A 228 31.40 -0.18 -2.56
C GLN A 228 30.15 0.59 -2.14
N ARG A 229 29.01 -0.08 -2.03
CA ARG A 229 27.72 0.52 -1.63
C ARG A 229 27.75 1.39 -0.37
N LYS A 230 28.63 1.06 0.60
CA LYS A 230 28.77 1.80 1.86
C LYS A 230 30.02 2.70 1.91
N ASN A 231 30.84 2.68 0.87
CA ASN A 231 32.08 3.46 0.78
C ASN A 231 32.33 3.90 -0.66
N HIS A 232 31.85 5.10 -0.98
CA HIS A 232 32.06 5.70 -2.29
C HIS A 232 31.94 7.23 -2.21
N PRO A 233 32.65 7.97 -3.07
CA PRO A 233 32.49 9.41 -3.17
C PRO A 233 31.12 9.78 -3.78
N THR A 234 30.80 11.07 -3.75
CA THR A 234 29.65 11.61 -4.49
C THR A 234 29.89 11.44 -5.99
N ILE A 235 28.88 10.96 -6.71
CA ILE A 235 28.87 10.81 -8.17
C ILE A 235 27.69 11.61 -8.71
N ILE A 236 27.97 12.56 -9.60
CA ILE A 236 26.93 13.32 -10.30
C ILE A 236 27.20 13.18 -11.79
N LYS A 237 26.18 12.75 -12.54
CA LYS A 237 26.28 12.55 -13.99
C LYS A 237 25.07 13.17 -14.67
N VAL A 238 25.30 14.08 -15.61
CA VAL A 238 24.25 14.60 -16.48
C VAL A 238 24.09 13.62 -17.65
N ILE A 239 23.01 12.85 -17.64
CA ILE A 239 22.73 11.84 -18.67
C ILE A 239 22.21 12.50 -19.94
N TRP A 240 21.36 13.51 -19.77
CA TRP A 240 20.79 14.27 -20.88
C TRP A 240 20.58 15.73 -20.48
N GLU A 241 20.95 16.63 -21.38
CA GLU A 241 20.80 18.07 -21.21
C GLU A 241 20.07 18.67 -22.41
N ASN A 242 18.95 19.35 -22.17
CA ASN A 242 18.20 20.03 -23.22
C ASN A 242 18.83 21.40 -23.52
N LYS A 243 20.05 21.40 -24.07
CA LYS A 243 20.81 22.63 -24.37
C LYS A 243 20.12 23.56 -25.37
N GLU A 244 19.28 22.99 -26.23
CA GLU A 244 18.59 23.73 -27.29
C GLU A 244 17.30 24.41 -26.79
N GLY A 245 16.91 24.21 -25.53
CA GLY A 245 15.69 24.80 -24.96
C GLY A 245 14.40 24.36 -25.67
N VAL A 246 14.42 23.19 -26.33
CA VAL A 246 13.28 22.73 -27.13
C VAL A 246 12.17 22.26 -26.19
N SER A 247 11.06 23.00 -26.14
CA SER A 247 9.92 22.70 -25.26
C SER A 247 9.27 21.33 -25.52
N ASN A 248 9.37 20.84 -26.76
CA ASN A 248 8.89 19.52 -27.18
C ASN A 248 9.91 18.39 -27.02
N GLY A 249 11.13 18.71 -26.58
CA GLY A 249 12.23 17.75 -26.40
C GLY A 249 12.10 16.88 -25.15
N VAL A 250 13.21 16.21 -24.81
CA VAL A 250 13.37 15.43 -23.58
C VAL A 250 13.90 16.35 -22.47
N PRO A 251 13.27 16.38 -21.28
CA PRO A 251 13.74 17.15 -20.11
C PRO A 251 15.15 16.78 -19.65
N HIS A 252 15.79 17.64 -18.86
CA HIS A 252 17.10 17.33 -18.25
C HIS A 252 17.03 16.05 -17.40
N VAL A 253 18.05 15.20 -17.49
CA VAL A 253 18.16 13.97 -16.69
C VAL A 253 19.51 13.95 -15.99
N ILE A 254 19.48 13.99 -14.66
CA ILE A 254 20.65 14.02 -13.81
C ILE A 254 20.63 12.79 -12.89
N TYR A 255 21.71 12.03 -12.90
CA TYR A 255 21.98 10.97 -11.94
C TYR A 255 22.80 11.51 -10.78
N VAL A 256 22.40 11.17 -9.55
CA VAL A 256 23.08 11.57 -8.33
C VAL A 256 23.25 10.35 -7.44
N SER A 257 24.47 10.09 -6.99
CA SER A 257 24.73 9.20 -5.87
C SER A 257 25.53 9.95 -4.82
N ARG A 258 24.97 10.08 -3.62
CA ARG A 258 25.59 10.80 -2.51
C ARG A 258 26.80 10.06 -1.96
N GLU A 259 27.79 10.78 -1.45
CA GLU A 259 28.89 10.16 -0.71
C GLU A 259 28.39 9.29 0.45
N LYS A 260 28.99 8.11 0.60
CA LYS A 260 28.80 7.21 1.74
C LYS A 260 30.14 6.79 2.29
N ARG A 261 30.26 6.78 3.62
CA ARG A 261 31.45 6.32 4.35
C ARG A 261 31.05 5.33 5.43
N PRO A 262 31.81 4.25 5.68
CA PRO A 262 31.45 3.23 6.65
C PRO A 262 31.24 3.75 8.08
N LYS A 263 31.98 4.80 8.47
CA LYS A 263 31.92 5.40 9.81
C LYS A 263 30.81 6.45 9.97
N HIS A 264 30.14 6.83 8.89
CA HIS A 264 29.09 7.86 8.92
C HIS A 264 27.72 7.21 8.80
N LEU A 265 26.86 7.49 9.78
CA LEU A 265 25.47 7.08 9.73
C LEU A 265 24.79 7.81 8.56
N HIS A 266 24.06 7.07 7.74
CA HIS A 266 23.27 7.63 6.65
C HIS A 266 21.79 7.33 6.89
N HIS A 267 20.96 8.35 6.67
CA HIS A 267 19.52 8.17 6.60
C HIS A 267 19.16 7.81 5.18
N PHE A 268 18.48 6.68 4.94
CA PHE A 268 18.07 6.14 3.63
C PHE A 268 17.37 7.18 2.73
N LYS A 269 16.04 7.07 2.58
CA LYS A 269 15.27 7.98 1.72
C LYS A 269 15.33 9.43 2.19
N ALA A 270 15.31 9.66 3.51
CA ALA A 270 15.36 11.01 4.07
C ALA A 270 16.66 11.74 3.71
N GLY A 271 17.81 11.09 3.83
CA GLY A 271 19.07 11.74 3.48
C GLY A 271 19.25 11.88 1.96
N ALA A 272 18.73 10.94 1.16
CA ALA A 272 18.71 11.08 -0.30
C ALA A 272 17.87 12.28 -0.75
N MET A 273 16.69 12.48 -0.16
CA MET A 273 15.82 13.62 -0.47
C MET A 273 16.43 14.94 0.01
N ASN A 274 17.01 14.99 1.20
CA ASN A 274 17.57 16.23 1.74
C ASN A 274 18.75 16.77 0.93
N ILE A 275 19.56 15.89 0.31
CA ILE A 275 20.68 16.30 -0.55
C ILE A 275 20.20 16.93 -1.86
N LEU A 276 19.01 16.56 -2.31
CA LEU A 276 18.41 17.08 -3.54
C LEU A 276 17.67 18.41 -3.32
N VAL A 277 17.34 18.77 -2.08
CA VAL A 277 16.60 20.00 -1.75
C VAL A 277 17.59 21.08 -1.31
N GLY A 278 18.06 21.89 -2.26
CA GLY A 278 18.96 23.01 -2.01
C GLY A 278 18.27 24.37 -1.82
N GLU A 279 17.06 24.57 -2.39
CA GLU A 279 16.34 25.86 -2.44
C GLU A 279 14.82 25.63 -2.68
N PRO A 280 13.92 26.65 -2.57
CA PRO A 280 12.46 26.42 -2.61
C PRO A 280 11.98 26.12 -4.03
N VAL A 281 12.23 24.90 -4.48
CA VAL A 281 11.74 24.36 -5.74
C VAL A 281 10.35 23.77 -5.51
N ILE A 282 9.47 23.87 -6.52
CA ILE A 282 8.17 23.21 -6.51
C ILE A 282 8.40 21.70 -6.45
N PHE A 283 8.26 21.19 -5.23
CA PHE A 283 8.45 19.81 -4.88
C PHE A 283 7.24 19.00 -5.36
N ILE A 284 7.42 18.19 -6.41
CA ILE A 284 6.50 17.11 -6.71
C ILE A 284 7.16 15.81 -6.23
N PRO A 285 6.86 15.34 -5.00
CA PRO A 285 7.27 14.00 -4.58
C PRO A 285 6.50 12.99 -5.42
N ILE A 286 7.03 12.62 -6.58
CA ILE A 286 6.46 11.51 -7.36
C ILE A 286 7.03 10.20 -6.81
N ALA A 287 6.82 9.99 -5.51
CA ALA A 287 6.66 8.66 -4.92
C ALA A 287 5.19 8.21 -4.99
N LEU A 288 4.35 8.93 -5.73
CA LEU A 288 2.89 8.92 -5.66
C LEU A 288 2.21 8.20 -6.83
N PHE A 289 2.79 7.08 -7.28
CA PHE A 289 1.99 6.00 -7.87
C PHE A 289 1.91 4.75 -6.99
N ALA A 290 2.49 4.77 -5.78
CA ALA A 290 2.42 3.65 -4.83
C ALA A 290 2.19 4.07 -3.38
N ILE A 291 1.81 5.33 -3.12
CA ILE A 291 1.38 5.78 -1.81
C ILE A 291 0.00 6.45 -1.96
N TYR A 292 -0.99 5.62 -2.29
CA TYR A 292 -2.33 5.76 -1.72
C TYR A 292 -2.16 5.74 -0.18
N ASN A 293 -1.72 6.80 0.52
CA ASN A 293 -1.69 6.81 2.01
C ASN A 293 -2.13 8.07 2.76
N LEU A 294 -2.49 9.18 2.11
CA LEU A 294 -3.05 10.32 2.85
C LEU A 294 -4.58 10.24 3.04
N TYR A 295 -5.32 9.73 2.05
CA TYR A 295 -6.71 9.29 2.27
C TYR A 295 -6.76 8.06 3.20
N THR A 296 -5.72 7.26 3.13
CA THR A 296 -5.64 5.96 3.76
C THR A 296 -5.33 6.10 5.24
N LEU A 297 -4.58 7.08 5.77
CA LEU A 297 -4.42 7.22 7.24
C LEU A 297 -5.77 7.34 8.01
N SER A 298 -6.75 8.02 7.40
CA SER A 298 -8.12 8.14 7.94
C SER A 298 -8.96 6.85 7.75
N GLU A 299 -8.61 6.02 6.76
CA GLU A 299 -9.23 4.72 6.47
C GLU A 299 -8.53 3.53 7.18
N TYR A 300 -7.26 3.73 7.58
CA TYR A 300 -6.39 2.85 8.36
C TYR A 300 -6.96 2.69 9.78
N LEU A 301 -7.41 3.80 10.38
CA LEU A 301 -8.16 3.78 11.63
C LEU A 301 -9.61 3.27 11.46
N ARG A 302 -10.21 3.42 10.27
CA ARG A 302 -11.63 3.13 10.02
C ARG A 302 -11.96 1.64 10.08
N ILE A 303 -11.06 0.75 9.61
CA ILE A 303 -11.42 -0.64 9.28
C ILE A 303 -10.76 -1.70 10.17
N GLY A 304 -9.56 -1.44 10.72
CA GLY A 304 -8.86 -2.38 11.60
C GLY A 304 -9.55 -2.64 12.95
N LEU A 305 -10.45 -1.75 13.34
CA LEU A 305 -10.96 -1.64 14.70
C LEU A 305 -12.42 -2.13 14.84
N SER A 306 -13.21 -2.12 13.76
CA SER A 306 -14.65 -2.43 13.75
C SER A 306 -15.01 -3.84 14.25
N THR A 307 -14.08 -4.79 14.24
CA THR A 307 -14.33 -6.10 14.84
C THR A 307 -13.49 -6.41 16.05
N ARG A 308 -12.58 -5.53 16.51
CA ARG A 308 -11.78 -5.81 17.72
C ARG A 308 -12.66 -5.91 18.98
N ALA A 309 -13.76 -5.15 19.00
CA ALA A 309 -14.86 -5.29 19.99
C ALA A 309 -15.55 -6.67 19.94
N TRP A 310 -15.56 -7.31 18.77
CA TRP A 310 -16.10 -8.65 18.60
C TRP A 310 -15.04 -9.75 18.79
N TRP A 311 -13.77 -9.42 18.61
CA TRP A 311 -12.70 -10.39 18.40
C TRP A 311 -11.88 -10.77 19.63
N ASN A 312 -11.64 -9.87 20.58
CA ASN A 312 -10.73 -10.18 21.70
C ASN A 312 -11.37 -11.09 22.77
N ASN A 313 -12.58 -11.56 22.52
CA ASN A 313 -13.53 -11.90 23.58
C ASN A 313 -14.22 -13.24 23.38
N GLN A 314 -13.63 -14.23 22.70
CA GLN A 314 -14.28 -15.54 22.54
C GLN A 314 -14.74 -16.17 23.87
N ARG A 315 -14.01 -15.94 24.97
CA ARG A 315 -14.42 -16.38 26.32
C ARG A 315 -15.26 -15.36 27.08
N ILE A 316 -15.21 -14.08 26.69
CA ILE A 316 -15.89 -12.96 27.33
C ILE A 316 -17.33 -12.83 26.81
N TRP A 317 -17.59 -13.19 25.56
CA TRP A 317 -18.92 -13.32 24.97
C TRP A 317 -19.77 -14.39 25.67
N ARG A 318 -19.15 -15.40 26.29
CA ARG A 318 -19.84 -16.45 27.06
C ARG A 318 -20.56 -15.93 28.30
N HIS A 319 -19.99 -14.93 28.97
CA HIS A 319 -20.59 -14.24 30.12
C HIS A 319 -21.25 -12.90 29.77
N SER A 320 -20.97 -12.36 28.57
CA SER A 320 -21.54 -11.09 28.10
C SER A 320 -22.78 -11.20 27.23
N LEU A 321 -23.10 -12.39 26.73
CA LEU A 321 -24.31 -12.63 25.95
C LEU A 321 -25.05 -13.82 26.55
N VAL A 322 -25.84 -13.54 27.58
CA VAL A 322 -27.01 -14.39 27.81
C VAL A 322 -27.91 -14.18 26.60
N VAL A 323 -28.00 -15.22 25.75
CA VAL A 323 -28.92 -15.24 24.61
C VAL A 323 -30.34 -15.06 25.16
N GLY A 324 -30.86 -13.84 25.08
CA GLY A 324 -32.13 -13.45 25.71
C GLY A 324 -32.20 -11.97 26.13
N GLU A 325 -31.07 -11.28 26.35
CA GLU A 325 -31.09 -9.85 26.69
C GLU A 325 -31.11 -8.94 25.45
N PRO A 326 -31.91 -7.85 25.45
CA PRO A 326 -32.03 -6.93 24.31
C PRO A 326 -30.71 -6.21 23.96
N VAL A 327 -29.70 -6.28 24.81
CA VAL A 327 -28.40 -5.61 24.61
C VAL A 327 -27.56 -6.28 23.52
N ILE A 328 -27.80 -7.55 23.20
CA ILE A 328 -27.14 -8.25 22.07
C ILE A 328 -27.37 -7.56 20.72
N PHE A 329 -28.48 -6.83 20.59
CA PHE A 329 -28.80 -6.12 19.35
C PHE A 329 -27.88 -4.93 19.09
N ILE A 330 -27.25 -4.34 20.11
CA ILE A 330 -26.32 -3.22 19.94
C ILE A 330 -25.08 -3.62 19.12
N PRO A 331 -24.28 -4.64 19.49
CA PRO A 331 -23.13 -5.06 18.70
C PRO A 331 -23.51 -5.62 17.33
N ILE A 332 -24.66 -6.30 17.21
CA ILE A 332 -25.19 -6.78 15.92
C ILE A 332 -25.51 -5.59 15.00
N ALA A 333 -26.22 -4.58 15.51
CA ALA A 333 -26.55 -3.38 14.77
C ALA A 333 -25.28 -2.60 14.38
N LEU A 334 -24.31 -2.44 15.29
CA LEU A 334 -23.01 -1.84 15.00
C LEU A 334 -22.31 -2.55 13.85
N PHE A 335 -22.25 -3.89 13.88
CA PHE A 335 -21.63 -4.68 12.83
C PHE A 335 -22.36 -4.52 11.49
N ALA A 336 -23.70 -4.63 11.48
CA ALA A 336 -24.49 -4.53 10.27
C ALA A 336 -24.42 -3.12 9.64
N ILE A 337 -24.68 -2.07 10.43
CA ILE A 337 -24.67 -0.68 9.99
C ILE A 337 -23.29 -0.32 9.43
N TYR A 338 -22.21 -0.69 10.14
CA TYR A 338 -20.85 -0.40 9.69
C TYR A 338 -20.50 -1.08 8.36
N ASN A 339 -20.78 -2.39 8.22
CA ASN A 339 -20.45 -3.11 6.99
C ASN A 339 -21.29 -2.62 5.80
N LEU A 340 -22.58 -2.36 6.01
CA LEU A 340 -23.46 -1.81 4.98
C LEU A 340 -23.07 -0.39 4.57
N TYR A 341 -22.73 0.47 5.54
CA TYR A 341 -22.28 1.83 5.28
C TYR A 341 -20.98 1.84 4.48
N THR A 342 -19.98 1.08 4.91
CA THR A 342 -18.69 1.03 4.19
C THR A 342 -18.80 0.39 2.82
N LEU A 343 -19.66 -0.61 2.65
CA LEU A 343 -19.96 -1.19 1.33
C LEU A 343 -20.63 -0.14 0.42
N SER A 344 -21.60 0.61 0.94
CA SER A 344 -22.28 1.68 0.21
C SER A 344 -21.30 2.76 -0.25
N GLU A 345 -20.37 3.19 0.60
CA GLU A 345 -19.32 4.14 0.22
C GLU A 345 -18.43 3.60 -0.91
N TYR A 346 -18.00 2.35 -0.83
CA TYR A 346 -17.20 1.72 -1.89
C TYR A 346 -17.93 1.70 -3.23
N LEU A 347 -19.22 1.33 -3.21
CA LEU A 347 -20.05 1.31 -4.40
C LEU A 347 -20.29 2.72 -4.97
N ARG A 348 -20.46 3.74 -4.11
CA ARG A 348 -20.59 5.15 -4.53
C ARG A 348 -19.33 5.69 -5.21
N ILE A 349 -18.15 5.22 -4.80
CA ILE A 349 -16.86 5.59 -5.41
C ILE A 349 -16.62 4.80 -6.73
N GLY A 350 -17.49 3.85 -7.07
CA GLY A 350 -17.35 3.01 -8.28
C GLY A 350 -16.40 1.82 -8.10
N LEU A 351 -16.06 1.46 -6.86
CA LEU A 351 -15.22 0.30 -6.56
C LEU A 351 -16.07 -0.98 -6.47
N SER A 352 -15.46 -2.12 -6.81
CA SER A 352 -16.14 -3.41 -6.76
C SER A 352 -16.36 -3.94 -5.33
N THR A 353 -17.38 -4.78 -5.15
CA THR A 353 -17.62 -5.50 -3.89
C THR A 353 -16.42 -6.38 -3.48
N ARG A 354 -15.70 -6.93 -4.47
CA ARG A 354 -14.44 -7.66 -4.25
C ARG A 354 -13.35 -6.76 -3.70
N ALA A 355 -13.23 -5.51 -4.19
CA ALA A 355 -12.27 -4.55 -3.67
C ALA A 355 -12.60 -4.17 -2.23
N TRP A 356 -13.87 -3.96 -1.90
CA TRP A 356 -14.32 -3.75 -0.51
C TRP A 356 -13.94 -4.94 0.38
N TRP A 357 -14.29 -6.17 -0.02
CA TRP A 357 -13.97 -7.36 0.76
C TRP A 357 -12.48 -7.59 0.94
N ASN A 358 -11.68 -7.42 -0.11
CA ASN A 358 -10.22 -7.50 -0.04
C ASN A 358 -9.66 -6.46 0.94
N ASN A 359 -10.18 -5.23 0.88
CA ASN A 359 -9.79 -4.18 1.81
C ASN A 359 -10.14 -4.55 3.25
N GLN A 360 -11.38 -4.99 3.51
CA GLN A 360 -11.79 -5.45 4.85
C GLN A 360 -10.83 -6.51 5.41
N ARG A 361 -10.42 -7.49 4.60
CA ARG A 361 -9.49 -8.56 5.02
C ARG A 361 -8.08 -8.05 5.29
N ILE A 362 -7.47 -7.30 4.37
CA ILE A 362 -6.08 -6.86 4.52
C ILE A 362 -5.91 -5.89 5.70
N TRP A 363 -6.91 -5.04 5.96
CA TRP A 363 -6.92 -4.14 7.12
C TRP A 363 -6.83 -4.89 8.44
N ARG A 364 -7.63 -5.94 8.56
CA ARG A 364 -7.67 -6.79 9.74
C ARG A 364 -6.34 -7.52 9.90
N LEU A 365 -5.85 -8.15 8.83
CA LEU A 365 -4.55 -8.83 8.84
C LEU A 365 -3.41 -7.90 9.29
N ASN A 366 -3.32 -6.69 8.72
CA ASN A 366 -2.28 -5.72 9.08
C ASN A 366 -2.38 -5.28 10.54
N THR A 367 -3.59 -5.01 11.04
CA THR A 367 -3.80 -4.59 12.43
C THR A 367 -3.38 -5.69 13.43
N MET A 368 -3.62 -6.95 13.09
CA MET A 368 -3.33 -8.07 13.99
C MET A 368 -1.89 -8.54 13.92
N ILE A 369 -1.28 -8.48 12.74
CA ILE A 369 0.07 -8.96 12.51
C ILE A 369 1.06 -7.81 12.62
N ALA A 370 0.97 -6.85 11.71
CA ALA A 370 2.00 -5.81 11.54
C ALA A 370 2.08 -4.88 12.76
N TRP A 371 0.94 -4.45 13.30
CA TRP A 371 0.96 -3.54 14.46
C TRP A 371 1.38 -4.23 15.74
N SER A 372 0.94 -5.48 15.96
CA SER A 372 1.39 -6.27 17.11
C SER A 372 2.90 -6.52 17.07
N PHE A 373 3.42 -6.85 15.89
CA PHE A 373 4.86 -7.03 15.68
C PHE A 373 5.62 -5.70 15.84
N GLY A 374 5.08 -4.60 15.31
CA GLY A 374 5.65 -3.27 15.46
C GLY A 374 5.72 -2.81 16.92
N VAL A 375 4.65 -3.01 17.69
CA VAL A 375 4.62 -2.69 19.13
C VAL A 375 5.63 -3.55 19.89
N LEU A 376 5.66 -4.86 19.62
CA LEU A 376 6.63 -5.75 20.25
C LEU A 376 8.07 -5.30 19.93
N SER A 377 8.35 -4.96 18.68
CA SER A 377 9.67 -4.50 18.23
C SER A 377 10.08 -3.20 18.93
N VAL A 378 9.18 -2.23 19.06
CA VAL A 378 9.43 -0.99 19.80
C VAL A 378 9.64 -1.25 21.29
N LEU A 379 8.85 -2.12 21.91
CA LEU A 379 9.02 -2.50 23.32
C LEU A 379 10.38 -3.16 23.57
N LEU A 380 10.79 -4.10 22.71
CA LEU A 380 12.10 -4.75 22.80
C LEU A 380 13.25 -3.74 22.66
N LYS A 381 13.09 -2.73 21.80
CA LYS A 381 14.04 -1.62 21.68
C LYS A 381 14.09 -0.75 22.93
N LEU A 382 12.93 -0.38 23.48
CA LEU A 382 12.84 0.41 24.72
C LEU A 382 13.48 -0.32 25.90
N LEU A 383 13.40 -1.65 25.91
CA LEU A 383 14.05 -2.52 26.91
C LEU A 383 15.54 -2.78 26.62
N GLY A 384 16.09 -2.27 25.52
CA GLY A 384 17.49 -2.50 25.12
C GLY A 384 17.80 -3.93 24.67
N LEU A 385 16.77 -4.75 24.40
CA LEU A 385 16.91 -6.16 24.02
C LEU A 385 17.11 -6.37 22.51
N SER A 386 16.83 -5.36 21.68
CA SER A 386 16.92 -5.47 20.22
C SER A 386 17.12 -4.11 19.55
N ASP A 387 18.01 -4.07 18.55
CA ASP A 387 18.09 -2.97 17.60
C ASP A 387 17.05 -3.15 16.50
N THR A 388 16.17 -2.15 16.31
CA THR A 388 15.23 -2.13 15.18
C THR A 388 15.99 -1.82 13.89
N VAL A 389 16.48 -2.86 13.22
CA VAL A 389 17.07 -2.73 11.89
C VAL A 389 15.94 -2.52 10.88
N PHE A 390 15.94 -1.37 10.21
CA PHE A 390 15.05 -1.14 9.07
C PHE A 390 15.55 -1.97 7.88
N GLU A 391 14.92 -3.13 7.66
CA GLU A 391 15.17 -3.94 6.47
C GLU A 391 14.35 -3.38 5.31
N VAL A 392 15.04 -3.00 4.23
CA VAL A 392 14.37 -2.53 3.01
C VAL A 392 13.79 -3.74 2.32
N THR A 393 12.46 -3.83 2.26
CA THR A 393 11.76 -4.92 1.58
C THR A 393 11.99 -4.85 0.08
N GLN A 394 12.22 -6.01 -0.56
CA GLN A 394 12.33 -6.12 -2.00
C GLN A 394 11.00 -5.74 -2.67
N LYS A 395 11.07 -4.97 -3.77
CA LYS A 395 9.91 -4.71 -4.61
C LYS A 395 9.74 -5.89 -5.57
N ASP A 396 8.72 -6.71 -5.34
CA ASP A 396 8.40 -7.82 -6.23
C ASP A 396 8.07 -7.35 -7.64
N GLN A 397 8.68 -8.01 -8.62
CA GLN A 397 8.28 -7.86 -10.01
C GLN A 397 7.08 -8.76 -10.33
N SER A 398 6.05 -8.20 -10.93
CA SER A 398 5.15 -8.97 -11.80
C SER A 398 5.75 -9.02 -13.22
N THR A 399 6.95 -9.57 -13.38
CA THR A 399 7.66 -9.60 -14.69
C THR A 399 7.28 -10.77 -15.57
N ASN A 400 6.57 -11.76 -15.06
CA ASN A 400 6.10 -12.82 -15.95
C ASN A 400 4.87 -12.31 -16.70
N VAL A 401 5.06 -12.03 -18.00
CA VAL A 401 4.00 -11.97 -19.00
C VAL A 401 3.14 -13.25 -18.97
N ASP A 402 3.69 -14.34 -18.43
CA ASP A 402 3.06 -15.64 -18.18
C ASP A 402 2.40 -15.82 -16.80
N ASP A 403 2.44 -14.85 -15.88
CA ASP A 403 1.57 -14.91 -14.70
C ASP A 403 0.14 -14.64 -15.18
N ASN A 404 -0.47 -15.71 -15.72
CA ASN A 404 -1.86 -15.79 -16.10
C ASN A 404 -2.68 -15.01 -15.08
N ASN A 405 -3.65 -14.22 -15.55
CA ASN A 405 -4.58 -13.42 -14.73
C ASN A 405 -5.16 -14.17 -13.50
N ALA A 406 -5.08 -15.51 -13.49
CA ALA A 406 -5.37 -16.40 -12.38
C ALA A 406 -4.51 -16.22 -11.11
N ASN A 407 -3.27 -15.69 -11.22
CA ASN A 407 -2.35 -15.49 -10.10
C ASN A 407 -2.28 -14.03 -9.61
N ALA A 408 -2.79 -13.08 -10.40
CA ALA A 408 -2.81 -11.67 -10.04
C ALA A 408 -3.59 -11.43 -8.74
N GLY A 409 -2.95 -10.86 -7.73
CA GLY A 409 -3.56 -10.55 -6.44
C GLY A 409 -3.61 -11.73 -5.44
N LYS A 410 -2.88 -12.82 -5.69
CA LYS A 410 -2.63 -13.84 -4.66
C LYS A 410 -1.63 -13.32 -3.63
N PHE A 411 -1.92 -13.62 -2.37
CA PHE A 411 -1.04 -13.27 -1.24
C PHE A 411 0.20 -14.17 -1.28
N THR A 412 1.38 -13.58 -1.13
CA THR A 412 2.67 -14.28 -1.08
C THR A 412 3.14 -14.42 0.37
N PHE A 413 3.85 -15.50 0.65
CA PHE A 413 4.41 -15.77 1.96
C PHE A 413 5.92 -15.96 1.82
N ASP A 414 6.66 -15.48 2.82
CA ASP A 414 8.10 -15.64 2.98
C ASP A 414 8.42 -16.19 4.38
N ASP A 415 9.71 -16.29 4.71
CA ASP A 415 10.17 -16.79 6.02
C ASP A 415 10.09 -15.75 7.16
N SER A 416 9.39 -14.63 6.96
CA SER A 416 9.27 -13.56 7.96
C SER A 416 8.58 -14.05 9.24
N PRO A 417 9.09 -13.65 10.42
CA PRO A 417 8.50 -14.01 11.72
C PRO A 417 7.09 -13.42 11.91
N SER A 418 6.72 -12.37 11.18
CA SER A 418 5.39 -11.77 11.20
C SER A 418 4.29 -12.78 10.82
N PHE A 419 4.58 -13.72 9.91
CA PHE A 419 3.62 -14.74 9.48
C PHE A 419 3.34 -15.81 10.55
N VAL A 420 4.22 -15.98 11.54
CA VAL A 420 4.00 -16.91 12.67
C VAL A 420 2.79 -16.48 13.49
N LEU A 421 2.67 -15.19 13.81
CA LEU A 421 1.54 -14.67 14.58
C LEU A 421 0.21 -14.85 13.82
N GLY A 422 0.18 -14.50 12.54
CA GLY A 422 -1.02 -14.64 11.71
C GLY A 422 -1.49 -16.09 11.56
N THR A 423 -0.54 -17.01 11.36
CA THR A 423 -0.83 -18.44 11.24
C THR A 423 -1.28 -19.04 12.58
N THR A 424 -0.68 -18.61 13.70
CA THR A 424 -1.08 -19.03 15.05
C THR A 424 -2.53 -18.66 15.34
N ILE A 425 -2.92 -17.41 15.04
CA ILE A 425 -4.29 -16.93 15.25
C ILE A 425 -5.29 -17.76 14.42
N LEU A 426 -4.95 -18.06 13.15
CA LEU A 426 -5.78 -18.93 12.31
C LEU A 426 -5.93 -20.33 12.91
N LEU A 427 -4.84 -20.96 13.35
CA LEU A 427 -4.86 -22.31 13.93
C LEU A 427 -5.66 -22.37 15.24
N VAL A 428 -5.55 -21.36 16.11
CA VAL A 428 -6.37 -21.25 17.34
C VAL A 428 -7.86 -21.18 17.00
N ASN A 429 -8.24 -20.42 15.97
CA ASN A 429 -9.65 -20.31 15.57
C ASN A 429 -10.18 -21.57 14.89
N LEU A 430 -9.37 -22.25 14.07
CA LEU A 430 -9.72 -23.54 13.47
C LEU A 430 -9.90 -24.63 14.53
N THR A 431 -9.03 -24.67 15.54
CA THR A 431 -9.15 -25.61 16.66
C THR A 431 -10.38 -25.31 17.52
N ALA A 432 -10.68 -24.04 17.79
CA ALA A 432 -11.91 -23.64 18.48
C ALA A 432 -13.17 -24.09 17.72
N LEU A 433 -13.23 -23.91 16.40
CA LEU A 433 -14.33 -24.39 15.56
C LEU A 433 -14.46 -25.92 15.58
N ALA A 434 -13.35 -26.65 15.49
CA ALA A 434 -13.34 -28.11 15.53
C ALA A 434 -13.86 -28.63 16.89
N ILE A 435 -13.40 -28.05 18.00
CA ILE A 435 -13.87 -28.41 19.36
C ILE A 435 -15.36 -28.07 19.52
N GLY A 436 -15.79 -26.89 19.05
CA GLY A 436 -17.19 -26.46 19.10
C GLY A 436 -18.12 -27.41 18.32
N LEU A 437 -17.74 -27.80 17.10
CA LEU A 437 -18.48 -28.76 16.28
C LEU A 437 -18.53 -30.16 16.92
N LEU A 438 -17.42 -30.62 17.50
CA LEU A 438 -17.36 -31.92 18.17
C LEU A 438 -18.28 -31.94 19.40
N ARG A 439 -18.27 -30.88 20.23
CA ARG A 439 -19.18 -30.73 21.37
C ARG A 439 -20.63 -30.70 20.94
N PHE A 440 -20.97 -29.98 19.86
CA PHE A 440 -22.32 -29.91 19.33
C PHE A 440 -22.85 -31.30 18.90
N ARG A 441 -22.01 -32.11 18.24
CA ARG A 441 -22.37 -33.48 17.82
C ARG A 441 -22.53 -34.45 18.99
N LEU A 442 -21.71 -34.33 20.04
CA LEU A 442 -21.71 -35.26 21.18
C LEU A 442 -22.83 -34.98 22.20
N VAL A 443 -23.22 -33.72 22.39
CA VAL A 443 -24.19 -33.32 23.44
C VAL A 443 -25.64 -33.23 22.90
N GLY A 444 -25.87 -33.59 21.63
CA GLY A 444 -27.21 -33.79 21.09
C GLY A 444 -28.10 -32.54 21.11
N GLY A 445 -27.58 -31.38 20.69
CA GLY A 445 -28.38 -30.16 20.46
C GLY A 445 -29.05 -29.52 21.68
N ALA A 446 -29.02 -30.15 22.86
CA ALA A 446 -29.67 -29.68 24.09
C ALA A 446 -28.80 -28.71 24.91
N GLY A 447 -27.86 -28.02 24.27
CA GLY A 447 -27.01 -27.01 24.91
C GLY A 447 -27.57 -25.61 24.71
N ASN A 448 -27.78 -24.88 25.81
CA ASN A 448 -28.10 -23.45 25.83
C ASN A 448 -27.39 -22.70 24.69
N GLY A 449 -28.10 -21.82 23.98
CA GLY A 449 -27.62 -21.05 22.80
C GLY A 449 -26.33 -20.21 22.97
N SER A 450 -25.69 -20.30 24.14
CA SER A 450 -24.43 -19.69 24.56
C SER A 450 -23.21 -19.97 23.63
N GLY A 451 -23.25 -20.96 22.74
CA GLY A 451 -22.13 -21.29 21.84
C GLY A 451 -22.20 -20.70 20.43
N ILE A 452 -23.36 -20.20 19.99
CA ILE A 452 -23.57 -19.76 18.61
C ILE A 452 -22.76 -18.49 18.30
N GLY A 453 -22.73 -17.53 19.23
CA GLY A 453 -21.95 -16.30 19.07
C GLY A 453 -20.45 -16.57 18.89
N GLU A 454 -19.89 -17.48 19.68
CA GLU A 454 -18.47 -17.88 19.61
C GLU A 454 -18.14 -18.58 18.29
N PHE A 455 -19.06 -19.41 17.78
CA PHE A 455 -18.93 -20.06 16.49
C PHE A 455 -18.89 -19.05 15.35
N ILE A 456 -19.85 -18.09 15.33
CA ILE A 456 -19.88 -17.02 14.32
C ILE A 456 -18.59 -16.18 14.44
N CYS A 457 -18.12 -15.89 15.66
CA CYS A 457 -16.84 -15.22 15.93
C CYS A 457 -15.67 -15.87 15.23
N SER A 458 -15.49 -17.15 15.53
CA SER A 458 -14.39 -17.95 15.02
C SER A 458 -14.47 -18.13 13.50
N MET A 459 -15.68 -18.33 12.94
CA MET A 459 -15.88 -18.42 11.49
C MET A 459 -15.49 -17.12 10.78
N TRP A 460 -15.90 -15.98 11.31
CA TRP A 460 -15.56 -14.69 10.71
C TRP A 460 -14.05 -14.40 10.75
N VAL A 461 -13.35 -14.80 11.83
CA VAL A 461 -11.88 -14.75 11.91
C VAL A 461 -11.27 -15.50 10.74
N VAL A 462 -11.69 -16.75 10.53
CA VAL A 462 -11.18 -17.62 9.47
C VAL A 462 -11.47 -17.00 8.08
N LEU A 463 -12.64 -16.40 7.88
CA LEU A 463 -12.97 -15.66 6.65
C LEU A 463 -12.06 -14.44 6.42
N CYS A 464 -11.71 -13.72 7.49
CA CYS A 464 -10.75 -12.61 7.40
C CYS A 464 -9.34 -13.11 7.04
N PHE A 465 -8.93 -14.24 7.62
CA PHE A 465 -7.65 -14.92 7.39
C PHE A 465 -7.69 -15.90 6.20
N TRP A 466 -8.66 -15.76 5.30
CA TRP A 466 -8.81 -16.67 4.16
C TRP A 466 -7.55 -16.82 3.29
N ALA A 467 -6.72 -15.77 3.20
CA ALA A 467 -5.43 -15.83 2.52
C ALA A 467 -4.45 -16.81 3.21
N PHE A 468 -4.36 -16.77 4.54
CA PHE A 468 -3.55 -17.69 5.34
C PHE A 468 -4.10 -19.12 5.28
N LEU A 469 -5.44 -19.27 5.30
CA LEU A 469 -6.07 -20.60 5.16
C LEU A 469 -5.71 -21.26 3.83
N ARG A 470 -5.76 -20.50 2.72
CA ARG A 470 -5.27 -20.99 1.42
C ARG A 470 -3.76 -21.23 1.43
N GLY A 471 -3.00 -20.39 2.12
CA GLY A 471 -1.56 -20.51 2.28
C GLY A 471 -1.13 -21.80 2.99
N LEU A 472 -1.90 -22.30 3.96
CA LEU A 472 -1.60 -23.58 4.64
C LEU A 472 -1.56 -24.77 3.67
N PHE A 473 -2.34 -24.72 2.60
CA PHE A 473 -2.38 -25.76 1.56
C PHE A 473 -1.72 -25.32 0.24
N GLY A 474 -1.11 -24.13 0.23
CA GLY A 474 -0.44 -23.56 -0.93
C GLY A 474 0.92 -24.22 -1.19
N LYS A 475 1.43 -24.07 -2.42
CA LYS A 475 2.78 -24.53 -2.81
C LYS A 475 3.62 -23.36 -3.31
N GLY A 476 4.94 -23.45 -3.13
CA GLY A 476 5.89 -22.40 -3.53
C GLY A 476 5.64 -21.08 -2.81
N LYS A 477 5.83 -19.95 -3.51
CA LYS A 477 5.66 -18.58 -2.98
C LYS A 477 4.24 -18.23 -2.46
N TYR A 478 3.25 -19.07 -2.76
CA TYR A 478 1.86 -18.91 -2.32
C TYR A 478 1.50 -19.81 -1.13
N GLY A 479 2.41 -20.68 -0.70
CA GLY A 479 2.25 -21.54 0.48
C GLY A 479 3.00 -20.98 1.68
N ILE A 480 2.46 -21.16 2.88
CA ILE A 480 3.16 -20.80 4.11
C ILE A 480 4.31 -21.80 4.32
N PRO A 481 5.56 -21.34 4.54
CA PRO A 481 6.69 -22.24 4.77
C PRO A 481 6.45 -23.19 5.94
N SER A 482 6.88 -24.46 5.81
CA SER A 482 6.66 -25.49 6.82
C SER A 482 7.21 -25.10 8.19
N SER A 483 8.36 -24.41 8.23
CA SER A 483 8.96 -23.86 9.46
C SER A 483 7.99 -22.96 10.22
N ILE A 484 7.27 -22.09 9.51
CA ILE A 484 6.27 -21.19 10.10
C ILE A 484 5.06 -21.98 10.61
N ILE A 485 4.60 -22.98 9.85
CA ILE A 485 3.47 -23.83 10.27
C ILE A 485 3.79 -24.56 11.58
N TYR A 486 4.98 -25.18 11.70
CA TYR A 486 5.39 -25.88 12.91
C TYR A 486 5.51 -24.94 14.12
N LYS A 487 6.18 -23.78 13.97
CA LYS A 487 6.30 -22.77 15.04
C LYS A 487 4.93 -22.26 15.49
N SER A 488 4.05 -21.98 14.53
CA SER A 488 2.69 -21.49 14.78
C SER A 488 1.81 -22.55 15.44
N GLY A 489 1.97 -23.81 15.04
CA GLY A 489 1.28 -24.95 15.66
C GLY A 489 1.67 -25.13 17.12
N ALA A 490 2.97 -25.03 17.43
CA ALA A 490 3.46 -25.08 18.82
C ALA A 490 2.87 -23.94 19.67
N LEU A 491 2.89 -22.70 19.17
CA LEU A 491 2.30 -21.55 19.86
C LEU A 491 0.77 -21.71 20.04
N ALA A 492 0.06 -22.19 19.03
CA ALA A 492 -1.38 -22.43 19.11
C ALA A 492 -1.71 -23.51 20.16
N LEU A 493 -0.93 -24.59 20.22
CA LEU A 493 -1.10 -25.66 21.22
C LEU A 493 -0.82 -25.15 22.63
N LEU A 494 0.26 -24.40 22.84
CA LEU A 494 0.58 -23.78 24.12
C LEU A 494 -0.53 -22.84 24.58
N PHE A 495 -1.08 -22.03 23.67
CA PHE A 495 -2.21 -21.16 23.96
C PHE A 495 -3.45 -21.95 24.37
N VAL A 496 -3.81 -22.99 23.61
CA VAL A 496 -4.98 -23.85 23.91
C VAL A 496 -4.80 -24.59 25.24
N GLN A 497 -3.59 -25.07 25.56
CA GLN A 497 -3.30 -25.67 26.86
C GLN A 497 -3.44 -24.66 27.99
N SER A 498 -2.86 -23.47 27.86
CA SER A 498 -2.95 -22.41 28.86
C SER A 498 -4.41 -22.04 29.16
N CYS A 499 -5.26 -22.04 28.13
CA CYS A 499 -6.70 -21.78 28.28
C CYS A 499 -7.48 -22.92 28.97
N LYS A 500 -6.92 -24.12 29.08
CA LYS A 500 -7.53 -25.23 29.86
C LYS A 500 -7.25 -25.12 31.35
N TRP A 501 -6.17 -24.45 31.74
CA TRP A 501 -5.69 -24.33 33.13
C TRP A 501 -6.16 -23.05 33.84
N VAL A 502 -6.86 -22.17 33.13
CA VAL A 502 -7.58 -20.98 33.63
C VAL A 502 -9.05 -21.21 33.38
#